data_AF-A0A7L2GNY9-F1
#
_entry.id   AF-A0A7L2GNY9-F1
#
_cell.length_a   1.000
_cell.length_b   1.000
_cell.length_c   1.000
_cell.angle_alpha   90.00
_cell.angle_beta   90.00
_cell.angle_gamma   90.00
#
_symmetry.space_group_name_H-M   'P 1'
#
loop_
_entity.id
_entity.type
_entity.pdbx_description
1 polymer ?
#
loop_
_entity_poly.entity_id
_entity_poly.type
_entity_poly.pdbx_seq_one_letter_code
_entity_poly.pdbx_strand_id
1 'polypeptide(L)'
;MRHTCRGTINLATANITVEDSCNFIISNGGAQTYHLKASSEVERQRWVTALELAKAKAVKMLEESDDSGDESVSQTDKTELQSTLRTLSSKVEDLSTCNDLIAKHGTALQRSLSELETLRLPADSTEKIKQVNERATLFRITSNAMINACRDFLMLAQTHSKKWQKSLQHERDRRIRLEETLEQLAKQHNHLERAFRGATVLPASAPGADGSAKDPCCPAKGDLSDEDDDNEFFDAPEIISVPESMGHK
;
A
#
# COMPACT_ATOMS: atom_id res chain seq x y z
N MET A 1 0.86 -33.14 -7.31
CA MET A 1 0.44 -32.71 -8.65
C MET A 1 1.17 -31.41 -8.98
N ARG A 2 1.87 -31.31 -10.11
CA ARG A 2 2.43 -30.03 -10.56
C ARG A 2 1.28 -29.21 -11.16
N HIS A 3 0.97 -28.05 -10.59
CA HIS A 3 -0.04 -27.14 -11.14
C HIS A 3 0.62 -26.30 -12.23
N THR A 4 0.13 -26.41 -13.46
CA THR A 4 0.51 -25.54 -14.57
C THR A 4 -0.66 -24.61 -14.88
N CYS A 5 -0.38 -23.33 -15.04
CA CYS A 5 -1.39 -22.33 -15.39
C CYS A 5 -1.91 -22.62 -16.80
N ARG A 6 -3.24 -22.75 -16.95
CA ARG A 6 -3.91 -23.04 -18.23
C ARG A 6 -4.61 -21.83 -18.84
N GLY A 7 -4.61 -20.70 -18.15
CA GLY A 7 -5.26 -19.47 -18.61
C GLY A 7 -5.29 -18.41 -17.52
N THR A 8 -5.55 -17.18 -17.94
CA THR A 8 -5.74 -16.02 -17.07
C THR A 8 -6.87 -15.17 -17.62
N ILE A 9 -7.62 -14.49 -16.76
CA ILE A 9 -8.72 -13.61 -17.14
C ILE A 9 -8.66 -12.32 -16.32
N ASN A 10 -8.82 -11.18 -17.00
CA ASN A 10 -8.91 -9.89 -16.33
C ASN A 10 -10.31 -9.72 -15.71
N LEU A 11 -10.39 -9.66 -14.38
CA LEU A 11 -11.66 -9.51 -13.66
C LEU A 11 -12.28 -8.12 -13.77
N ALA A 12 -11.49 -7.06 -14.00
CA ALA A 12 -12.02 -5.70 -14.10
C ALA A 12 -13.04 -5.57 -15.24
N THR A 13 -12.80 -6.27 -16.34
CA THR A 13 -13.65 -6.25 -17.55
C THR A 13 -14.49 -7.52 -17.71
N ALA A 14 -14.35 -8.50 -16.81
CA ALA A 14 -15.09 -9.76 -16.90
C ALA A 14 -16.57 -9.60 -16.49
N ASN A 15 -17.46 -10.28 -17.19
CA ASN A 15 -18.85 -10.46 -16.83
C ASN A 15 -19.05 -11.85 -16.20
N ILE A 16 -19.76 -11.92 -15.08
CA ILE A 16 -20.03 -13.16 -14.35
C ILE A 16 -21.54 -13.39 -14.41
N THR A 17 -21.95 -14.55 -14.91
CA THR A 17 -23.37 -14.91 -15.04
C THR A 17 -23.63 -16.28 -14.41
N VAL A 18 -24.76 -16.42 -13.74
CA VAL A 18 -25.20 -17.67 -13.12
C VAL A 18 -26.20 -18.32 -14.05
N GLU A 19 -25.97 -19.58 -14.44
CA GLU A 19 -26.90 -20.34 -15.30
C GLU A 19 -27.79 -21.27 -14.46
N ASP A 20 -27.18 -22.13 -13.64
CA ASP A 20 -27.88 -23.16 -12.87
C ASP A 20 -27.43 -23.19 -11.40
N SER A 21 -27.99 -24.10 -10.61
CA SER A 21 -27.63 -24.33 -9.20
C SER A 21 -26.12 -24.45 -8.99
N CYS A 22 -25.38 -25.13 -9.88
CA CYS A 22 -23.94 -25.35 -9.75
C CYS A 22 -23.09 -24.76 -10.89
N ASN A 23 -23.69 -24.13 -11.89
CA ASN A 23 -23.00 -23.66 -13.09
C ASN A 23 -22.95 -22.13 -13.14
N PHE A 24 -21.81 -21.58 -13.55
CA PHE A 24 -21.63 -20.15 -13.77
C PHE A 24 -20.60 -19.90 -14.86
N ILE A 25 -20.73 -18.76 -15.53
CA ILE A 25 -19.89 -18.38 -16.67
C ILE A 25 -19.15 -17.10 -16.36
N ILE A 26 -17.88 -17.05 -16.74
CA ILE A 26 -17.06 -15.83 -16.72
C ILE A 26 -16.63 -15.51 -18.16
N SER A 27 -17.00 -14.34 -18.66
CA SER A 27 -16.71 -13.91 -20.03
C SER A 27 -16.04 -12.54 -20.07
N ASN A 28 -15.04 -12.33 -20.91
CA ASN A 28 -14.39 -11.02 -21.10
C ASN A 28 -14.62 -10.50 -22.53
N GLY A 29 -15.66 -9.67 -22.71
CA GLY A 29 -15.88 -8.90 -23.94
C GLY A 29 -15.92 -9.68 -25.26
N GLY A 30 -16.28 -10.98 -25.23
CA GLY A 30 -16.38 -11.83 -26.41
C GLY A 30 -15.10 -12.58 -26.84
N ALA A 31 -13.94 -12.31 -26.23
CA ALA A 31 -12.67 -12.96 -26.59
C ALA A 31 -12.44 -14.30 -25.86
N GLN A 32 -12.90 -14.42 -24.61
CA GLN A 32 -12.73 -15.62 -23.78
C GLN A 32 -13.95 -15.84 -22.89
N THR A 33 -14.47 -17.07 -22.89
CA THR A 33 -15.61 -17.49 -22.08
C THR A 33 -15.28 -18.79 -21.37
N TYR A 34 -15.42 -18.81 -20.06
CA TYR A 34 -15.18 -19.97 -19.21
C TYR A 34 -16.47 -20.44 -18.56
N HIS A 35 -16.85 -21.69 -18.82
CA HIS A 35 -17.97 -22.36 -18.16
C HIS A 35 -17.43 -23.15 -16.98
N LEU A 36 -17.86 -22.79 -15.76
CA LEU A 36 -17.38 -23.36 -14.51
C LEU A 36 -18.52 -24.07 -13.79
N LYS A 37 -18.21 -25.24 -13.24
CA LYS A 37 -19.14 -26.04 -12.44
C LYS A 37 -18.57 -26.28 -11.05
N ALA A 38 -19.30 -25.82 -10.04
CA ALA A 38 -18.97 -26.10 -8.64
C ALA A 38 -19.53 -27.45 -8.18
N SER A 39 -19.03 -27.99 -7.06
CA SER A 39 -19.51 -29.26 -6.52
C SER A 39 -20.89 -29.16 -5.86
N SER A 40 -21.31 -27.94 -5.48
CA SER A 40 -22.61 -27.65 -4.87
C SER A 40 -23.05 -26.22 -5.14
N GLU A 41 -24.34 -25.95 -4.94
CA GLU A 41 -24.90 -24.59 -5.05
C GLU A 41 -24.30 -23.61 -4.04
N VAL A 42 -24.03 -24.08 -2.82
CA VAL A 42 -23.39 -23.27 -1.78
C VAL A 42 -21.98 -22.89 -2.21
N GLU A 43 -21.22 -23.82 -2.80
CA GLU A 43 -19.88 -23.55 -3.29
C GLU A 43 -19.90 -22.59 -4.50
N ARG A 44 -20.84 -22.78 -5.44
CA ARG A 44 -21.06 -21.84 -6.55
C ARG A 44 -21.32 -20.43 -6.02
N GLN A 45 -22.21 -20.27 -5.03
CA GLN A 45 -22.51 -18.97 -4.43
C GLN A 45 -21.25 -18.34 -3.81
N ARG A 46 -20.43 -19.12 -3.09
CA ARG A 46 -19.16 -18.63 -2.52
C ARG A 46 -18.20 -18.15 -3.61
N TRP A 47 -18.05 -18.91 -4.70
CA TRP A 47 -17.21 -18.52 -5.83
C TRP A 47 -17.69 -17.22 -6.49
N VAL A 48 -18.98 -17.14 -6.81
CA VAL A 48 -19.56 -15.94 -7.45
C VAL A 48 -19.38 -14.72 -6.56
N THR A 49 -19.72 -14.82 -5.27
CA THR A 49 -19.55 -13.70 -4.33
C THR A 49 -18.09 -13.27 -4.18
N ALA A 50 -17.14 -14.21 -4.09
CA ALA A 50 -15.73 -13.89 -4.02
C ALA A 50 -15.22 -13.22 -5.30
N LEU A 51 -15.66 -13.71 -6.47
CA LEU A 51 -15.30 -13.16 -7.78
C LEU A 51 -15.91 -11.78 -8.03
N GLU A 52 -17.15 -11.53 -7.59
CA GLU A 52 -17.79 -10.22 -7.67
C GLU A 52 -17.10 -9.19 -6.76
N LEU A 53 -16.74 -9.58 -5.54
CA LEU A 53 -15.93 -8.75 -4.64
C LEU A 53 -14.56 -8.43 -5.25
N ALA A 54 -13.89 -9.43 -5.82
CA ALA A 54 -12.60 -9.25 -6.48
C ALA A 54 -12.72 -8.37 -7.73
N LYS A 55 -13.78 -8.52 -8.53
CA LYS A 55 -14.09 -7.66 -9.68
C LYS A 55 -14.31 -6.21 -9.24
N ALA A 56 -15.15 -5.96 -8.23
CA ALA A 56 -15.40 -4.61 -7.73
C ALA A 56 -14.11 -3.93 -7.28
N LYS A 57 -13.22 -4.68 -6.60
CA LYS A 57 -11.89 -4.20 -6.23
C LYS A 57 -11.01 -3.92 -7.45
N ALA A 58 -11.00 -4.80 -8.44
CA ALA A 58 -10.20 -4.64 -9.65
C ALA A 58 -10.63 -3.43 -10.49
N VAL A 59 -11.95 -3.19 -10.62
CA VAL A 59 -12.49 -1.99 -11.29
C VAL A 59 -12.06 -0.72 -10.56
N LYS A 60 -12.19 -0.68 -9.23
CA LYS A 60 -11.76 0.48 -8.43
C LYS A 60 -10.27 0.79 -8.61
N MET A 61 -9.41 -0.25 -8.62
CA MET A 61 -7.97 -0.04 -8.83
C MET A 61 -7.64 0.42 -10.25
N LEU A 62 -8.45 0.05 -11.26
CA LEU A 62 -8.28 0.54 -12.63
C LEU A 62 -8.67 2.02 -12.76
N GLU A 63 -9.80 2.41 -12.15
CA GLU A 63 -10.24 3.82 -12.09
C GLU A 63 -9.23 4.70 -11.33
N GLU A 64 -8.64 4.17 -10.25
CA GLU A 64 -7.55 4.83 -9.51
C GLU A 64 -6.24 4.92 -10.31
N SER A 65 -6.04 4.07 -11.32
CA SER A 65 -4.81 4.02 -12.12
C SER A 65 -4.86 4.91 -13.38
N ASP A 66 -6.05 5.17 -13.93
CA ASP A 66 -6.21 5.99 -15.16
C ASP A 66 -6.24 7.50 -14.84
N ASP A 67 -6.56 7.88 -13.60
CA ASP A 67 -6.53 9.28 -13.13
C ASP A 67 -5.25 9.64 -12.35
N SER A 68 -4.33 8.68 -12.13
CA SER A 68 -3.15 8.87 -11.28
C SER A 68 -1.90 8.24 -11.85
N GLY A 69 -1.05 9.08 -12.46
CA GLY A 69 0.38 8.82 -12.45
C GLY A 69 0.90 8.73 -11.01
N ASP A 70 1.11 7.49 -10.55
CA ASP A 70 2.09 7.01 -9.54
C ASP A 70 2.20 7.68 -8.14
N GLU A 71 1.42 8.70 -7.79
CA GLU A 71 1.62 9.47 -6.54
C GLU A 71 0.44 9.47 -5.54
N SER A 72 -0.74 8.96 -5.92
CA SER A 72 -1.97 9.19 -5.14
C SER A 72 -2.07 8.40 -3.82
N VAL A 73 -1.56 7.17 -3.78
CA VAL A 73 -1.64 6.32 -2.57
C VAL A 73 -0.71 6.82 -1.46
N SER A 74 0.42 7.46 -1.81
CA SER A 74 1.35 8.07 -0.84
C SER A 74 0.85 9.40 -0.26
N GLN A 75 0.16 10.19 -1.08
CA GLN A 75 -0.35 11.49 -0.66
C GLN A 75 -1.48 11.38 0.35
N THR A 76 -2.39 10.41 0.19
CA THR A 76 -3.54 10.25 1.10
C THR A 76 -3.07 9.95 2.53
N ASP A 77 -2.21 8.95 2.72
CA ASP A 77 -1.61 8.60 4.02
C ASP A 77 -0.87 9.79 4.67
N LYS A 78 -0.17 10.58 3.85
CA LYS A 78 0.55 11.79 4.30
C LYS A 78 -0.40 12.87 4.80
N THR A 79 -1.51 13.10 4.11
CA THR A 79 -2.48 14.14 4.48
C THR A 79 -3.21 13.81 5.77
N GLU A 80 -3.58 12.54 5.97
CA GLU A 80 -4.23 12.05 7.20
C GLU A 80 -3.28 12.11 8.40
N LEU A 81 -2.02 11.72 8.23
CA LEU A 81 -1.04 11.83 9.31
C LEU A 81 -0.75 13.29 9.70
N GLN A 82 -0.73 14.20 8.72
CA GLN A 82 -0.59 15.63 9.01
C GLN A 82 -1.85 16.24 9.65
N SER A 83 -3.05 15.74 9.34
CA SER A 83 -4.29 16.22 9.96
C SER A 83 -4.39 15.79 11.43
N THR A 84 -4.00 14.55 11.74
CA THR A 84 -3.94 14.04 13.11
C THR A 84 -2.90 14.79 13.96
N LEU A 85 -1.70 15.03 13.43
CA LEU A 85 -0.67 15.82 14.13
C LEU A 85 -1.12 17.26 14.40
N ARG A 86 -1.81 17.90 13.45
CA ARG A 86 -2.40 19.24 13.65
C ARG A 86 -3.44 19.23 14.76
N THR A 87 -4.30 18.21 14.79
CA THR A 87 -5.32 18.05 15.83
C THR A 87 -4.68 17.89 17.22
N LEU A 88 -3.65 17.06 17.32
CA LEU A 88 -2.90 16.88 18.57
C LEU A 88 -2.23 18.17 19.04
N SER A 89 -1.66 18.97 18.12
CA SER A 89 -1.09 20.28 18.45
C SER A 89 -2.13 21.21 19.08
N SER A 90 -3.30 21.33 18.44
CA SER A 90 -4.41 22.14 18.97
C SER A 90 -4.84 21.67 20.37
N LYS A 91 -4.88 20.35 20.63
CA LYS A 91 -5.20 19.84 21.96
C LYS A 91 -4.13 20.16 23.02
N VAL A 92 -2.86 20.18 22.65
CA VAL A 92 -1.78 20.61 23.56
C VAL A 92 -1.88 22.11 23.85
N GLU A 93 -2.29 22.92 22.88
CA GLU A 93 -2.54 24.36 23.07
C GLU A 93 -3.75 24.62 23.99
N ASP A 94 -4.86 23.89 23.80
CA ASP A 94 -6.02 23.91 24.71
C ASP A 94 -5.58 23.59 26.14
N LEU A 95 -4.80 22.51 26.32
CA LEU A 95 -4.28 22.10 27.62
C LEU A 95 -3.33 23.15 28.23
N SER A 96 -2.48 23.79 27.43
CA SER A 96 -1.61 24.87 27.88
C SER A 96 -2.44 26.05 28.41
N THR A 97 -3.52 26.41 27.71
CA THR A 97 -4.46 27.46 28.15
C THR A 97 -5.13 27.09 29.48
N CYS A 98 -5.58 25.84 29.62
CA CYS A 98 -6.13 25.34 30.88
C CYS A 98 -5.10 25.41 32.02
N ASN A 99 -3.84 25.04 31.77
CA ASN A 99 -2.76 25.13 32.75
C ASN A 99 -2.50 26.59 33.19
N ASP A 100 -2.54 27.55 32.27
CA ASP A 100 -2.38 28.97 32.60
C ASP A 100 -3.54 29.48 33.46
N LEU A 101 -4.77 29.03 33.19
CA LEU A 101 -5.93 29.32 34.03
C LEU A 101 -5.80 28.69 35.43
N ILE A 102 -5.37 27.42 35.51
CA ILE A 102 -5.07 26.74 36.78
C ILE A 102 -4.02 27.53 37.57
N ALA A 103 -2.96 28.02 36.92
CA ALA A 103 -1.95 28.83 37.57
C ALA A 103 -2.53 30.14 38.13
N LYS A 104 -3.34 30.85 37.34
CA LYS A 104 -4.02 32.09 37.79
C LYS A 104 -4.96 31.81 38.96
N HIS A 105 -5.81 30.79 38.87
CA HIS A 105 -6.71 30.40 39.95
C HIS A 105 -5.96 29.95 41.20
N GLY A 106 -4.85 29.22 41.04
CA GLY A 106 -3.96 28.85 42.15
C GLY A 106 -3.40 30.06 42.88
N THR A 107 -2.92 31.08 42.15
CA THR A 107 -2.45 32.33 42.79
C THR A 107 -3.56 33.11 43.48
N ALA A 108 -4.78 33.10 42.93
CA ALA A 108 -5.93 33.75 43.56
C ALA A 108 -6.36 33.04 44.84
N LEU A 109 -6.41 31.70 44.80
CA LEU A 109 -6.67 30.87 45.96
C LEU A 109 -5.63 31.11 47.06
N GLN A 110 -4.35 31.15 46.69
CA GLN A 110 -3.27 31.37 47.66
C GLN A 110 -3.39 32.74 48.35
N ARG A 111 -3.77 33.80 47.63
CA ARG A 111 -4.11 35.10 48.23
C ARG A 111 -5.27 35.00 49.22
N SER A 112 -6.38 34.37 48.84
CA SER A 112 -7.55 34.21 49.72
C SER A 112 -7.24 33.39 50.97
N LEU A 113 -6.41 32.35 50.85
CA LEU A 113 -5.96 31.56 52.00
C LEU A 113 -5.06 32.38 52.94
N SER A 114 -4.15 33.19 52.40
CA SER A 114 -3.32 34.08 53.22
C SER A 114 -4.14 35.15 53.92
N GLU A 115 -5.13 35.75 53.26
CA GLU A 115 -6.08 36.67 53.91
C GLU A 115 -6.84 35.99 55.05
N LEU A 116 -7.28 34.75 54.82
CA LEU A 116 -7.96 33.94 55.83
C LEU A 116 -7.06 33.66 57.05
N GLU A 117 -5.76 33.39 56.85
CA GLU A 117 -4.79 33.21 57.95
C GLU A 117 -4.57 34.47 58.80
N THR A 118 -4.81 35.68 58.27
CA THR A 118 -4.68 36.94 59.04
C THR A 118 -5.81 37.16 60.04
N LEU A 119 -6.96 36.55 59.82
CA LEU A 119 -8.03 36.50 60.80
C LEU A 119 -7.58 35.51 61.88
N ARG A 120 -7.56 35.89 63.16
CA ARG A 120 -7.12 35.03 64.29
C ARG A 120 -7.97 33.76 64.40
N LEU A 121 -7.64 32.77 63.58
CA LEU A 121 -8.38 31.54 63.43
C LEU A 121 -7.96 30.50 64.50
N PRO A 122 -8.88 29.61 64.91
CA PRO A 122 -8.54 28.44 65.71
C PRO A 122 -7.42 27.59 65.07
N ALA A 123 -6.63 26.89 65.90
CA ALA A 123 -5.47 26.10 65.42
C ALA A 123 -5.84 25.07 64.32
N ASP A 124 -6.98 24.39 64.46
CA ASP A 124 -7.47 23.39 63.51
C ASP A 124 -7.76 23.97 62.11
N SER A 125 -8.20 25.23 62.03
CA SER A 125 -8.46 25.90 60.74
C SER A 125 -7.16 26.24 60.00
N THR A 126 -6.11 26.62 60.72
CA THR A 126 -4.79 26.90 60.14
C THR A 126 -4.18 25.66 59.50
N GLU A 127 -4.36 24.50 60.13
CA GLU A 127 -3.86 23.23 59.59
C GLU A 127 -4.61 22.81 58.32
N LYS A 128 -5.93 23.00 58.28
CA LYS A 128 -6.73 22.77 57.05
C LYS A 128 -6.32 23.69 55.90
N ILE A 129 -6.03 24.97 56.18
CA ILE A 129 -5.56 25.92 55.16
C ILE A 129 -4.23 25.46 54.55
N LYS A 130 -3.27 25.04 55.40
CA LYS A 130 -2.00 24.49 54.93
C LYS A 130 -2.19 23.26 54.03
N GLN A 131 -3.05 22.32 54.44
CA GLN A 131 -3.34 21.13 53.63
C GLN A 131 -3.93 21.48 52.25
N VAL A 132 -4.84 22.46 52.18
CA VAL A 132 -5.39 22.93 50.89
C VAL A 132 -4.30 23.57 50.04
N ASN A 133 -3.42 24.37 50.63
CA ASN A 133 -2.32 25.03 49.93
C ASN A 133 -1.30 24.02 49.35
N GLU A 134 -0.94 23.00 50.13
CA GLU A 134 -0.08 21.90 49.67
C GLU A 134 -0.73 21.13 48.50
N ARG A 135 -2.02 20.80 48.61
CA ARG A 135 -2.77 20.12 47.54
C ARG A 135 -2.87 20.96 46.27
N ALA A 136 -3.12 22.27 46.40
CA ALA A 136 -3.17 23.18 45.26
C ALA A 136 -1.80 23.30 44.57
N THR A 137 -0.72 23.34 45.35
CA THR A 137 0.65 23.37 44.83
C THR A 137 0.99 22.07 44.08
N LEU A 138 0.70 20.92 44.69
CA LEU A 138 0.90 19.61 44.06
C LEU A 138 0.11 19.49 42.76
N PHE A 139 -1.18 19.87 42.76
CA PHE A 139 -2.01 19.85 41.57
C PHE A 139 -1.42 20.68 40.43
N ARG A 140 -0.87 21.86 40.74
CA ARG A 140 -0.23 22.73 39.75
C ARG A 140 1.07 22.13 39.19
N ILE A 141 1.89 21.52 40.04
CA ILE A 141 3.12 20.81 39.62
C ILE A 141 2.76 19.64 38.70
N THR A 142 1.80 18.80 39.11
CA THR A 142 1.36 17.63 38.32
C THR A 142 0.74 18.04 37.00
N SER A 143 -0.07 19.11 36.97
CA SER A 143 -0.66 19.64 35.73
C SER A 143 0.41 20.13 34.76
N ASN A 144 1.44 20.84 35.25
CA ASN A 144 2.55 21.28 34.40
C ASN A 144 3.35 20.09 33.85
N ALA A 145 3.63 19.08 34.68
CA ALA A 145 4.30 17.85 34.25
C ALA A 145 3.52 17.13 33.14
N MET A 146 2.19 17.10 33.24
CA MET A 146 1.32 16.55 32.20
C MET A 146 1.45 17.30 30.87
N ILE A 147 1.44 18.64 30.88
CA ILE A 147 1.64 19.44 29.67
C ILE A 147 2.98 19.13 29.01
N ASN A 148 4.04 19.01 29.79
CA ASN A 148 5.37 18.70 29.26
C ASN A 148 5.40 17.29 28.65
N ALA A 149 4.81 16.29 29.32
CA ALA A 149 4.69 14.94 28.78
C ALA A 149 3.88 14.91 27.46
N CYS A 150 2.81 15.70 27.36
CA CYS A 150 2.04 15.83 26.11
C CYS A 150 2.85 16.49 24.99
N ARG A 151 3.68 17.49 25.29
CA ARG A 151 4.59 18.12 24.32
C ARG A 151 5.67 17.15 23.85
N ASP A 152 6.27 16.41 24.77
CA ASP A 152 7.28 15.39 24.45
C ASP A 152 6.68 14.29 23.56
N PHE A 153 5.48 13.83 23.90
CA PHE A 153 4.74 12.88 23.06
C PHE A 153 4.49 13.43 21.66
N LEU A 154 4.06 14.70 21.53
CA LEU A 154 3.84 15.32 20.22
C LEU A 154 5.14 15.40 19.41
N MET A 155 6.27 15.78 20.03
CA MET A 155 7.57 15.82 19.36
C MET A 155 8.02 14.43 18.90
N LEU A 156 7.85 13.40 19.74
CA LEU A 156 8.14 12.01 19.38
C LEU A 156 7.25 11.56 18.21
N ALA A 157 5.94 11.82 18.29
CA ALA A 157 4.99 11.48 17.23
C ALA A 157 5.39 12.12 15.89
N GLN A 158 5.75 13.40 15.88
CA GLN A 158 6.20 14.11 14.67
C GLN A 158 7.51 13.54 14.10
N THR A 159 8.46 13.21 14.97
CA THR A 159 9.78 12.70 14.55
C THR A 159 9.67 11.29 13.97
N HIS A 160 8.95 10.40 14.67
CA HIS A 160 8.73 9.03 14.22
C HIS A 160 7.86 8.97 12.97
N SER A 161 6.79 9.79 12.90
CA SER A 161 5.96 9.94 11.71
C SER A 161 6.79 10.22 10.45
N LYS A 162 7.67 11.24 10.49
CA LYS A 162 8.54 11.59 9.35
C LYS A 162 9.51 10.47 9.00
N LYS A 163 10.09 9.80 10.00
CA LYS A 163 11.05 8.71 9.78
C LYS A 163 10.38 7.49 9.13
N TRP A 164 9.24 7.07 9.65
CA TRP A 164 8.46 5.96 9.11
C TRP A 164 7.95 6.28 7.71
N GLN A 165 7.48 7.50 7.48
CA GLN A 165 7.05 7.92 6.16
C GLN A 165 8.19 7.81 5.13
N LYS A 166 9.39 8.29 5.46
CA LYS A 166 10.56 8.12 4.59
C LYS A 166 10.85 6.65 4.36
N SER A 167 10.94 5.83 5.41
CA SER A 167 11.24 4.41 5.29
C SER A 167 10.21 3.66 4.43
N LEU A 168 8.93 3.99 4.59
CA LEU A 168 7.85 3.40 3.81
C LEU A 168 7.95 3.78 2.34
N GLN A 169 8.27 5.05 2.05
CA GLN A 169 8.50 5.49 0.67
C GLN A 169 9.67 4.74 0.03
N HIS A 170 10.79 4.58 0.75
CA HIS A 170 11.95 3.84 0.23
C HIS A 170 11.59 2.39 -0.09
N GLU A 171 10.77 1.74 0.74
CA GLU A 171 10.33 0.36 0.48
C GLU A 171 9.36 0.28 -0.70
N ARG A 172 8.47 1.28 -0.87
CA ARG A 172 7.59 1.40 -2.04
C ARG A 172 8.41 1.58 -3.32
N ASP A 173 9.35 2.52 -3.34
CA ASP A 173 10.23 2.77 -4.48
C ASP A 173 11.06 1.51 -4.83
N ARG A 174 11.58 0.82 -3.81
CA ARG A 174 12.31 -0.43 -3.99
C ARG A 174 11.43 -1.52 -4.60
N ARG A 175 10.18 -1.63 -4.15
CA ARG A 175 9.21 -2.59 -4.70
C ARG A 175 8.95 -2.31 -6.18
N ILE A 176 8.68 -1.06 -6.55
CA ILE A 176 8.43 -0.67 -7.95
C ILE A 176 9.63 -1.04 -8.84
N ARG A 177 10.84 -0.67 -8.42
CA ARG A 177 12.07 -1.03 -9.17
C ARG A 177 12.25 -2.53 -9.35
N LEU A 178 11.91 -3.32 -8.32
CA LEU A 178 11.98 -4.78 -8.39
C LEU A 178 10.91 -5.35 -9.32
N GLU A 179 9.70 -4.79 -9.32
CA GLU A 179 8.62 -5.16 -10.24
C GLU A 179 9.04 -4.89 -11.70
N GLU A 180 9.63 -3.72 -11.99
CA GLU A 180 10.17 -3.37 -13.31
C GLU A 180 11.28 -4.33 -13.76
N THR A 181 12.23 -4.64 -12.86
CA THR A 181 13.33 -5.57 -13.15
C THR A 181 12.80 -6.97 -13.46
N LEU A 182 11.78 -7.42 -12.73
CA LEU A 182 11.15 -8.72 -12.95
C LEU A 182 10.41 -8.76 -14.29
N GLU A 183 9.75 -7.68 -14.67
CA GLU A 183 9.10 -7.55 -15.97
C GLU A 183 10.12 -7.61 -17.13
N GLN A 184 11.25 -6.90 -17.00
CA GLN A 184 12.34 -6.94 -17.98
C GLN A 184 12.91 -8.36 -18.12
N LEU A 185 13.16 -9.05 -17.00
CA LEU A 185 13.65 -10.43 -17.02
C LEU A 185 12.64 -11.39 -17.68
N ALA A 186 11.35 -11.19 -17.42
CA ALA A 186 10.29 -11.98 -18.06
C ALA A 186 10.24 -11.74 -19.58
N LYS A 187 10.40 -10.48 -20.04
CA LYS A 187 10.51 -10.13 -21.47
C LYS A 187 11.71 -10.82 -22.13
N GLN A 188 12.88 -10.76 -21.49
CA GLN A 188 14.09 -11.43 -21.97
C GLN A 188 13.91 -12.95 -22.05
N HIS A 189 13.31 -13.58 -21.03
CA HIS A 189 13.03 -15.00 -21.03
C HIS A 189 12.11 -15.40 -22.19
N ASN A 190 11.00 -14.68 -22.38
CA ASN A 190 10.07 -14.93 -23.49
C ASN A 190 10.73 -14.75 -24.86
N HIS A 191 11.62 -13.76 -25.01
CA HIS A 191 12.38 -13.55 -26.24
C HIS A 191 13.32 -14.72 -26.52
N LEU A 192 14.09 -15.16 -25.53
CA LEU A 192 14.99 -16.33 -25.66
C LEU A 192 14.23 -17.61 -25.99
N GLU A 193 13.08 -17.85 -25.33
CA GLU A 193 12.23 -19.00 -25.65
C GLU A 193 11.74 -18.97 -27.11
N ARG A 194 11.36 -17.79 -27.62
CA ARG A 194 10.93 -17.62 -29.01
C ARG A 194 12.08 -17.84 -29.99
N ALA A 195 13.26 -17.29 -29.72
CA ALA A 195 14.45 -17.50 -30.54
C ALA A 195 14.85 -18.98 -30.60
N PHE A 196 14.81 -19.70 -29.47
CA PHE A 196 15.08 -21.13 -29.43
C PHE A 196 14.06 -21.95 -30.22
N ARG A 197 12.77 -21.62 -30.11
CA ARG A 197 11.70 -22.28 -30.90
C ARG A 197 11.85 -21.99 -32.39
N GLY A 198 12.16 -20.76 -32.79
CA GLY A 198 12.42 -20.39 -34.18
C GLY A 198 13.62 -21.16 -34.76
N ALA A 199 14.70 -21.32 -33.99
CA ALA A 199 15.89 -22.05 -34.42
C ALA A 199 15.73 -23.59 -34.43
N THR A 200 14.81 -24.14 -33.63
CA THR A 200 14.55 -25.60 -33.57
C THR A 200 13.44 -26.08 -34.50
N VAL A 201 12.67 -25.17 -35.14
CA VAL A 201 11.84 -25.52 -36.29
C VAL A 201 12.77 -25.64 -37.50
N LEU A 202 13.36 -26.83 -37.67
CA LEU A 202 13.85 -27.24 -38.98
C LEU A 202 12.68 -27.13 -39.98
N PRO A 203 12.88 -26.58 -41.19
CA PRO A 203 11.88 -26.71 -42.23
C PRO A 203 11.65 -28.20 -42.41
N ALA A 204 10.40 -28.64 -42.28
CA ALA A 204 10.02 -30.02 -42.58
C ALA A 204 10.38 -30.30 -44.03
N SER A 205 11.55 -30.91 -44.25
CA SER A 205 11.94 -31.49 -45.53
C SER A 205 10.84 -32.46 -45.94
N ALA A 206 10.11 -32.10 -47.00
CA ALA A 206 9.07 -32.92 -47.59
C ALA A 206 9.63 -34.30 -47.98
N PRO A 207 8.92 -35.41 -47.70
CA PRO A 207 9.19 -36.67 -48.37
C PRO A 207 8.57 -36.58 -49.78
N GLY A 208 9.40 -36.77 -50.79
CA GLY A 208 8.95 -36.88 -52.18
C GLY A 208 8.22 -38.21 -52.45
N ALA A 209 7.24 -38.12 -53.36
CA ALA A 209 6.58 -39.17 -54.16
C ALA A 209 5.82 -40.27 -53.35
N ASP A 210 4.57 -40.64 -53.62
CA ASP A 210 3.81 -40.76 -54.87
C ASP A 210 2.31 -41.04 -54.51
N GLY A 211 1.37 -40.79 -55.43
CA GLY A 211 0.05 -41.44 -55.40
C GLY A 211 -1.20 -40.63 -54.99
N SER A 212 -1.84 -40.00 -55.99
CA SER A 212 -3.29 -40.00 -56.29
C SER A 212 -4.35 -40.00 -55.16
N ALA A 213 -5.10 -38.89 -55.01
CA ALA A 213 -6.59 -38.82 -55.08
C ALA A 213 -7.16 -37.48 -54.57
N LYS A 214 -8.27 -37.08 -55.19
CA LYS A 214 -9.12 -35.87 -55.03
C LYS A 214 -9.62 -35.59 -53.59
N ASP A 215 -9.58 -34.34 -53.11
CA ASP A 215 -10.68 -33.35 -53.10
C ASP A 215 -10.44 -32.20 -52.07
N PRO A 216 -11.08 -31.02 -52.23
CA PRO A 216 -10.63 -29.73 -51.65
C PRO A 216 -11.44 -29.27 -50.43
N CYS A 217 -10.82 -28.50 -49.52
CA CYS A 217 -11.30 -27.22 -48.94
C CYS A 217 -10.58 -26.89 -47.62
N CYS A 218 -9.85 -25.78 -47.56
CA CYS A 218 -9.68 -24.86 -46.42
C CYS A 218 -8.59 -23.81 -46.75
N PRO A 219 -8.87 -22.49 -46.74
CA PRO A 219 -7.86 -21.48 -46.98
C PRO A 219 -7.11 -21.17 -45.69
N ALA A 220 -5.84 -21.52 -45.61
CA ALA A 220 -4.90 -20.94 -44.66
C ALA A 220 -4.44 -19.58 -45.22
N LYS A 221 -4.81 -18.50 -44.55
CA LYS A 221 -4.31 -17.16 -44.86
C LYS A 221 -3.86 -16.50 -43.57
N GLY A 222 -2.67 -15.90 -43.64
CA GLY A 222 -2.13 -14.97 -42.65
C GLY A 222 -0.99 -15.59 -41.85
N ASP A 223 0.18 -14.98 -41.72
CA ASP A 223 0.76 -13.83 -42.41
C ASP A 223 2.25 -13.93 -42.04
N LEU A 224 3.14 -14.00 -43.03
CA LEU A 224 4.57 -13.89 -42.80
C LEU A 224 4.90 -12.40 -42.95
N SER A 225 4.58 -11.63 -41.92
CA SER A 225 5.06 -10.24 -41.82
C SER A 225 6.41 -10.28 -41.11
N ASP A 226 7.43 -10.35 -41.96
CA ASP A 226 8.83 -10.11 -41.68
C ASP A 226 9.00 -8.61 -41.42
N GLU A 227 8.98 -8.19 -40.15
CA GLU A 227 9.45 -6.86 -39.74
C GLU A 227 10.69 -7.08 -38.85
N ASP A 228 11.81 -7.29 -39.52
CA ASP A 228 13.17 -7.26 -38.98
C ASP A 228 13.63 -5.80 -38.97
N ASP A 229 13.30 -5.03 -37.91
CA ASP A 229 13.88 -3.69 -37.71
C ASP A 229 14.16 -3.29 -36.25
N ASP A 230 14.22 -4.26 -35.31
CA ASP A 230 14.59 -4.00 -33.91
C ASP A 230 15.74 -4.92 -33.47
N ASN A 231 16.83 -4.96 -34.25
CA ASN A 231 18.12 -5.41 -33.74
C ASN A 231 18.77 -4.28 -32.91
N GLU A 232 18.08 -3.83 -31.86
CA GLU A 232 18.65 -2.91 -30.88
C GLU A 232 19.49 -3.73 -29.89
N PHE A 233 20.78 -3.81 -30.20
CA PHE A 233 21.79 -4.42 -29.35
C PHE A 233 21.85 -3.64 -28.02
N PHE A 234 21.34 -4.23 -26.94
CA PHE A 234 21.49 -3.64 -25.60
C PHE A 234 22.92 -3.86 -25.13
N ASP A 235 23.72 -2.79 -25.12
CA ASP A 235 25.06 -2.79 -24.54
C ASP A 235 25.02 -3.20 -23.06
N ALA A 236 26.02 -3.99 -22.67
CA ALA A 236 26.18 -4.45 -21.29
C ALA A 236 26.42 -3.25 -20.35
N PRO A 237 25.84 -3.24 -19.13
CA PRO A 237 26.09 -2.16 -18.17
C PRO A 237 27.59 -2.11 -17.83
N GLU A 238 28.18 -0.91 -17.93
CA GLU A 238 29.56 -0.65 -17.52
C GLU A 238 29.75 -1.11 -16.06
N ILE A 239 30.69 -2.03 -15.88
CA ILE A 239 31.15 -2.45 -14.56
C ILE A 239 31.76 -1.21 -13.91
N ILE A 240 31.05 -0.63 -12.95
CA ILE A 240 31.59 0.38 -12.04
C ILE A 240 32.83 -0.23 -11.40
N SER A 241 34.00 0.25 -11.81
CA SER A 241 35.27 -0.02 -11.16
C SER A 241 35.15 0.41 -9.70
N VAL A 242 35.06 -0.57 -8.81
CA VAL A 242 35.19 -0.36 -7.37
C VAL A 242 36.58 0.22 -7.13
N PRO A 243 36.72 1.40 -6.47
CA PRO A 243 38.03 1.91 -6.14
C PRO A 243 38.66 0.99 -5.09
N GLU A 244 39.84 0.48 -5.45
CA GLU A 244 40.75 -0.28 -4.61
C GLU A 244 41.23 0.62 -3.46
N SER A 245 40.61 0.50 -2.28
CA SER A 245 41.18 1.01 -1.04
C SER A 245 42.03 -0.10 -0.42
N MET A 246 43.28 -0.19 -0.88
CA MET A 246 44.34 -0.78 -0.06
C MET A 246 44.58 0.14 1.13
N GLY A 247 44.45 -0.42 2.33
CA GLY A 247 44.70 0.26 3.59
C GLY A 247 44.97 -0.71 4.73
N HIS A 248 45.96 -1.60 4.54
CA HIS A 248 46.62 -2.25 5.66
C HIS A 248 47.68 -1.28 6.22
N LYS A 249 47.44 -0.76 7.43
CA LYS A 249 48.25 -0.92 8.66
C LYS A 249 48.06 0.25 9.62
#